data_AF-A0A2I0T9X0-F1
#
_entry.id   AF-A0A2I0T9X0-F1
#
_cell.length_a   1.000
_cell.length_b   1.000
_cell.length_c   1.000
_cell.angle_alpha   90.00
_cell.angle_beta   90.00
_cell.angle_gamma   90.00
#
_symmetry.space_group_name_H-M   'P 1'
#
loop_
_entity.id
_entity.type
_entity.pdbx_description
1 polymer ?
#
loop_
_entity_poly.entity_id
_entity_poly.type
_entity_poly.pdbx_seq_one_letter_code
_entity_poly.pdbx_strand_id
1 'polypeptide(L)'
;MNPQQQGNLLECGCRVELLPYDERPLPALCKQPAEAVAYLEPPVAAEDISDTPRSGIAGEPEPLTEKALREASPAIEVFGEALASLKLLKMIITQYIPKHKLGKLETSHCVEKTLPDLLSRTGDSSSRLRLLASNFIREMALCSEVKPLQIIPVHLVQPLKPNSPTHVAMSQVELVERLLKDLGTENSGFTVSNVMKFATGALEHRVYEVRDVALRIIFDMYRGHRAAILEYLPPDDASVRKTVLYKTLFDGFTKIDGKLSEAELRTQRKAATKEAEKQKKEEIKVLQGQLAALREIQAEVQAGKEKESDFQKPKYQGYQVNESPPTAAAEIPDNHYSVANYLDNLCIFCGERDESFTEEGLDLHYWRHCPMLTRCEHCKQVVEIASLTEHLLMDCDKKDNFGKCQRCSEALPKEELPKHIKSKTCNSAKPENVANHCPLCHDNFPPGEEAWKSHLMGISGCKMNQRRFSTMNKTLLVQPGKVGGQYLRKTGPSGAKSRPPSIGSKIPTPRGAPNKSTGKTYSKR
;
A
#
# COMPACT_ATOMS: atom_id res chain seq x y z
N MET A 1 30.92 12.99 -73.26
CA MET A 1 30.79 13.56 -71.90
C MET A 1 30.05 12.51 -71.08
N ASN A 2 30.73 11.51 -70.53
CA ASN A 2 31.58 11.47 -69.32
C ASN A 2 30.72 11.28 -68.02
N PRO A 3 31.03 10.32 -67.13
CA PRO A 3 29.95 9.48 -66.57
C PRO A 3 29.98 9.34 -65.03
N GLN A 4 29.28 8.31 -64.53
CA GLN A 4 29.23 7.86 -63.14
C GLN A 4 30.61 7.62 -62.51
N GLN A 5 30.70 7.70 -61.18
CA GLN A 5 31.81 7.13 -60.41
C GLN A 5 31.30 6.11 -59.38
N GLN A 6 31.99 4.96 -59.35
CA GLN A 6 31.94 3.94 -58.30
C GLN A 6 33.30 3.95 -57.58
N GLY A 7 33.41 3.29 -56.42
CA GLY A 7 34.69 2.73 -55.98
C GLY A 7 35.22 3.22 -54.63
N ASN A 8 35.09 2.36 -53.63
CA ASN A 8 36.16 1.84 -52.78
C ASN A 8 37.37 2.72 -52.37
N LEU A 9 37.56 2.78 -51.05
CA LEU A 9 38.77 2.33 -50.32
C LEU A 9 40.13 3.00 -50.63
N LEU A 10 40.71 3.62 -49.60
CA LEU A 10 42.17 3.53 -49.34
C LEU A 10 42.49 3.87 -47.87
N GLU A 11 43.60 3.34 -47.37
CA GLU A 11 44.08 3.45 -45.99
C GLU A 11 45.22 4.47 -45.85
N CYS A 12 45.37 5.06 -44.65
CA CYS A 12 46.63 5.41 -43.93
C CYS A 12 46.34 6.50 -42.87
N GLY A 13 46.97 6.53 -41.69
CA GLY A 13 47.89 5.55 -41.11
C GLY A 13 48.90 6.16 -40.11
N CYS A 14 48.63 6.10 -38.81
CA CYS A 14 49.57 6.33 -37.68
C CYS A 14 48.98 5.64 -36.44
N ARG A 15 49.47 4.47 -36.03
CA ARG A 15 50.69 4.23 -35.22
C ARG A 15 50.59 4.81 -33.80
N VAL A 16 50.21 3.95 -32.86
CA VAL A 16 50.40 4.12 -31.40
C VAL A 16 51.26 2.95 -30.93
N GLU A 17 52.18 3.19 -30.01
CA GLU A 17 53.23 2.23 -29.64
C GLU A 17 52.84 1.39 -28.41
N LEU A 18 53.22 0.10 -28.41
CA LEU A 18 53.09 -0.75 -27.23
C LEU A 18 54.23 -0.49 -26.25
N LEU A 19 53.91 -0.43 -24.96
CA LEU A 19 54.88 -0.60 -23.87
C LEU A 19 54.38 -1.69 -22.89
N PRO A 20 55.28 -2.37 -22.16
CA PRO A 20 55.04 -3.75 -21.72
C PRO A 20 54.44 -3.91 -20.33
N TYR A 21 53.98 -5.13 -20.04
CA TYR A 21 53.66 -5.61 -18.70
C TYR A 21 54.92 -5.65 -17.80
N ASP A 22 54.76 -5.34 -16.52
CA ASP A 22 55.74 -5.59 -15.44
C ASP A 22 55.16 -6.67 -14.51
N GLU A 23 55.66 -7.90 -14.63
CA GLU A 23 55.34 -8.97 -13.68
C GLU A 23 56.23 -8.84 -12.44
N ARG A 24 55.65 -8.90 -11.24
CA ARG A 24 56.42 -9.19 -10.02
C ARG A 24 55.61 -10.00 -9.00
N PRO A 25 56.22 -10.98 -8.29
CA PRO A 25 55.45 -12.05 -7.64
C PRO A 25 55.16 -11.81 -6.16
N LEU A 26 54.14 -12.49 -5.63
CA LEU A 26 53.90 -12.62 -4.21
C LEU A 26 54.89 -13.65 -3.58
N PRO A 27 55.49 -13.39 -2.42
CA PRO A 27 56.33 -14.37 -1.73
C PRO A 27 55.54 -15.57 -1.22
N ALA A 28 56.11 -16.77 -1.37
CA ALA A 28 55.62 -18.00 -0.75
C ALA A 28 56.77 -18.71 -0.02
N LEU A 29 56.49 -19.39 1.09
CA LEU A 29 57.46 -20.26 1.77
C LEU A 29 56.79 -21.56 2.27
N CYS A 30 57.42 -22.70 1.96
CA CYS A 30 57.35 -24.02 2.62
C CYS A 30 55.99 -24.51 3.19
N LYS A 31 55.23 -25.48 2.63
CA LYS A 31 55.59 -26.86 2.17
C LYS A 31 56.73 -27.51 2.99
N GLN A 32 56.69 -28.73 3.55
CA GLN A 32 55.84 -29.94 3.44
C GLN A 32 56.28 -30.93 4.59
N PRO A 33 56.04 -32.27 4.62
CA PRO A 33 54.85 -33.13 4.40
C PRO A 33 54.68 -34.27 5.49
N ALA A 34 53.88 -35.32 5.18
CA ALA A 34 54.00 -36.74 5.63
C ALA A 34 53.59 -37.12 7.09
N GLU A 35 53.17 -38.37 7.44
CA GLU A 35 52.65 -39.55 6.70
C GLU A 35 51.90 -40.55 7.63
N ALA A 36 51.17 -41.51 7.02
CA ALA A 36 50.82 -42.88 7.49
C ALA A 36 50.16 -43.22 8.87
N VAL A 37 48.93 -43.80 8.77
CA VAL A 37 48.44 -45.08 9.37
C VAL A 37 48.70 -45.43 10.86
N ALA A 38 47.61 -45.59 11.64
CA ALA A 38 47.45 -46.65 12.65
C ALA A 38 45.96 -46.87 13.07
N TYR A 39 45.62 -48.08 13.54
CA TYR A 39 44.36 -48.44 14.23
C TYR A 39 44.60 -48.48 15.76
N LEU A 40 43.57 -48.19 16.58
CA LEU A 40 43.15 -48.93 17.81
C LEU A 40 42.28 -48.09 18.78
N GLU A 41 41.42 -48.76 19.53
CA GLU A 41 40.68 -48.31 20.74
C GLU A 41 40.90 -49.36 21.86
N PRO A 42 40.46 -49.15 23.13
CA PRO A 42 40.23 -47.93 23.92
C PRO A 42 41.24 -47.96 25.13
N PRO A 43 40.94 -48.01 26.46
CA PRO A 43 39.83 -47.51 27.30
C PRO A 43 40.28 -46.80 28.63
N VAL A 44 39.30 -46.62 29.55
CA VAL A 44 39.37 -46.38 31.02
C VAL A 44 39.97 -45.09 31.64
N ALA A 45 39.05 -44.12 31.82
CA ALA A 45 38.54 -43.66 33.13
C ALA A 45 39.19 -42.50 33.94
N ALA A 46 38.28 -41.66 34.47
CA ALA A 46 38.40 -40.74 35.63
C ALA A 46 39.24 -39.45 35.43
N GLU A 47 38.88 -38.25 35.95
CA GLU A 47 37.75 -37.79 36.79
C GLU A 47 37.08 -36.49 36.25
N ASP A 48 36.21 -35.89 37.06
CA ASP A 48 35.20 -34.83 36.77
C ASP A 48 35.75 -33.38 36.72
N ILE A 49 34.91 -32.41 36.30
CA ILE A 49 34.70 -31.03 36.85
C ILE A 49 34.07 -30.03 35.84
N SER A 50 32.90 -29.49 36.25
CA SER A 50 32.22 -28.21 35.90
C SER A 50 31.80 -27.84 34.45
N ASP A 51 30.48 -27.81 34.24
CA ASP A 51 29.69 -26.67 33.73
C ASP A 51 30.05 -25.95 32.40
N THR A 52 29.38 -26.32 31.30
CA THR A 52 28.23 -25.57 30.71
C THR A 52 27.86 -26.06 29.29
N PRO A 53 26.61 -26.46 29.00
CA PRO A 53 26.21 -26.86 27.65
C PRO A 53 26.02 -25.68 26.69
N ARG A 54 27.02 -25.44 25.83
CA ARG A 54 26.90 -24.59 24.64
C ARG A 54 25.98 -25.26 23.61
N SER A 55 24.67 -24.96 23.66
CA SER A 55 23.66 -25.58 22.79
C SER A 55 23.82 -25.15 21.33
N GLY A 56 24.59 -25.93 20.56
CA GLY A 56 24.58 -25.89 19.10
C GLY A 56 23.45 -26.76 18.58
N ILE A 57 22.46 -26.15 17.93
CA ILE A 57 21.33 -26.89 17.31
C ILE A 57 21.79 -27.48 15.97
N ALA A 58 22.60 -28.53 16.04
CA ALA A 58 22.90 -29.42 14.93
C ALA A 58 21.86 -30.55 14.91
N GLY A 59 20.64 -30.24 14.47
CA GLY A 59 19.57 -31.20 14.27
C GLY A 59 18.94 -31.02 12.89
N GLU A 60 18.73 -32.11 12.16
CA GLU A 60 17.82 -32.07 11.00
C GLU A 60 16.39 -31.74 11.49
N PRO A 61 15.59 -31.02 10.68
CA PRO A 61 14.21 -30.73 11.05
C PRO A 61 13.40 -32.03 11.15
N GLU A 62 12.61 -32.17 12.21
CA GLU A 62 11.77 -33.36 12.42
C GLU A 62 10.87 -33.61 11.20
N PRO A 63 10.76 -34.87 10.73
CA PRO A 63 9.91 -35.19 9.59
C PRO A 63 8.45 -34.90 9.92
N LEU A 64 7.76 -34.24 8.98
CA LEU A 64 6.36 -33.88 9.13
C LEU A 64 5.50 -35.11 9.48
N THR A 65 4.59 -34.96 10.44
CA THR A 65 3.63 -36.02 10.78
C THR A 65 2.71 -36.33 9.60
N GLU A 66 2.23 -37.57 9.49
CA GLU A 66 1.35 -37.98 8.37
C GLU A 66 0.10 -37.09 8.26
N LYS A 67 -0.42 -36.60 9.39
CA LYS A 67 -1.51 -35.61 9.42
C LYS A 67 -1.09 -34.29 8.77
N ALA A 68 0.06 -33.74 9.16
CA ALA A 68 0.59 -32.51 8.56
C ALA A 68 0.90 -32.68 7.07
N LEU A 69 1.39 -33.85 6.63
CA LEU A 69 1.51 -34.19 5.21
C LEU A 69 0.15 -34.18 4.50
N ARG A 70 -0.87 -34.85 5.04
CA ARG A 70 -2.22 -34.88 4.43
C ARG A 70 -2.88 -33.49 4.38
N GLU A 71 -2.70 -32.67 5.41
CA GLU A 71 -3.23 -31.30 5.47
C GLU A 71 -2.45 -30.35 4.54
N ALA A 72 -1.14 -30.54 4.38
CA ALA A 72 -0.32 -29.77 3.45
C ALA A 72 -0.38 -30.28 2.00
N SER A 73 -0.77 -31.54 1.75
CA SER A 73 -0.67 -32.18 0.44
C SER A 73 -1.32 -31.36 -0.69
N PRO A 74 -2.56 -30.85 -0.57
CA PRO A 74 -3.15 -30.04 -1.64
C PRO A 74 -2.41 -28.71 -1.86
N ALA A 75 -1.74 -28.18 -0.84
CA ALA A 75 -0.94 -26.97 -0.95
C ALA A 75 0.47 -27.23 -1.53
N ILE A 76 1.04 -28.41 -1.26
CA ILE A 76 2.31 -28.86 -1.86
C ILE A 76 2.09 -29.24 -3.32
N GLU A 77 0.97 -29.87 -3.65
CA GLU A 77 0.54 -30.20 -5.01
C GLU A 77 0.32 -28.93 -5.84
N VAL A 78 -0.59 -28.03 -5.42
CA VAL A 78 -0.96 -26.83 -6.20
C VAL A 78 0.11 -25.73 -6.22
N PHE A 79 0.91 -25.59 -5.15
CA PHE A 79 1.88 -24.48 -5.04
C PHE A 79 3.34 -24.93 -4.89
N GLY A 80 3.61 -26.15 -4.42
CA GLY A 80 4.96 -26.70 -4.32
C GLY A 80 5.54 -27.04 -5.70
N GLU A 81 4.74 -27.62 -6.62
CA GLU A 81 5.13 -27.82 -8.02
C GLU A 81 5.45 -26.49 -8.71
N ALA A 82 4.63 -25.45 -8.50
CA ALA A 82 4.87 -24.11 -9.01
C ALA A 82 6.19 -23.53 -8.47
N LEU A 83 6.45 -23.61 -7.15
CA LEU A 83 7.70 -23.13 -6.57
C LEU A 83 8.93 -23.95 -7.02
N ALA A 84 8.78 -25.26 -7.21
CA ALA A 84 9.85 -26.14 -7.69
C ALA A 84 10.23 -25.86 -9.15
N SER A 85 9.24 -25.69 -10.04
CA SER A 85 9.46 -25.36 -11.45
C SER A 85 10.05 -23.96 -11.63
N LEU A 86 9.59 -22.95 -10.87
CA LEU A 86 10.23 -21.64 -10.82
C LEU A 86 11.69 -21.70 -10.35
N LYS A 87 11.97 -22.46 -9.27
CA LYS A 87 13.33 -22.64 -8.74
C LYS A 87 14.24 -23.36 -9.74
N LEU A 88 13.72 -24.36 -10.46
CA LEU A 88 14.43 -25.07 -11.53
C LEU A 88 14.77 -24.14 -12.70
N LEU A 89 13.79 -23.39 -13.21
CA LEU A 89 13.97 -22.41 -14.29
C LEU A 89 15.01 -21.35 -13.93
N LYS A 90 14.94 -20.80 -12.71
CA LYS A 90 15.94 -19.86 -12.18
C LYS A 90 17.33 -20.47 -12.13
N MET A 91 17.48 -21.70 -11.64
CA MET A 91 18.77 -22.40 -11.60
C MET A 91 19.33 -22.66 -13.00
N ILE A 92 18.49 -23.04 -13.97
CA ILE A 92 18.90 -23.23 -15.37
C ILE A 92 19.47 -21.91 -15.95
N ILE A 93 18.73 -20.81 -15.80
CA ILE A 93 19.10 -19.50 -16.33
C ILE A 93 20.32 -18.90 -15.62
N THR A 94 20.38 -18.92 -14.29
CA THR A 94 21.40 -18.18 -13.52
C THR A 94 22.62 -19.00 -13.13
N GLN A 95 22.56 -20.34 -13.21
CA GLN A 95 23.67 -21.21 -12.81
C GLN A 95 24.08 -22.15 -13.93
N TYR A 96 23.15 -22.91 -14.52
CA TYR A 96 23.50 -23.95 -15.50
C TYR A 96 24.07 -23.38 -16.80
N ILE A 97 23.34 -22.47 -17.45
CA ILE A 97 23.77 -21.87 -18.72
C ILE A 97 25.11 -21.12 -18.60
N PRO A 98 25.34 -20.25 -17.58
CA PRO A 98 26.63 -19.59 -17.39
C PRO A 98 27.77 -20.58 -17.06
N LYS A 99 27.54 -21.55 -16.16
CA LYS A 99 28.55 -22.56 -15.76
C LYS A 99 29.02 -23.40 -16.95
N HIS A 100 28.10 -23.80 -17.82
CA HIS A 100 28.39 -24.62 -18.99
C HIS A 100 28.67 -23.81 -20.26
N LYS A 101 28.66 -22.47 -20.17
CA LYS A 101 28.95 -21.50 -21.26
C LYS A 101 28.16 -21.76 -22.55
N LEU A 102 26.90 -22.21 -22.42
CA LEU A 102 26.12 -22.69 -23.57
C LEU A 102 25.86 -21.57 -24.59
N GLY A 103 25.40 -20.42 -24.12
CA GLY A 103 25.19 -19.24 -24.95
C GLY A 103 24.00 -18.40 -24.49
N LYS A 104 23.74 -17.31 -25.22
CA LYS A 104 22.54 -16.46 -25.04
C LYS A 104 21.30 -17.05 -25.72
N LEU A 105 21.49 -17.94 -26.69
CA LEU A 105 20.40 -18.56 -27.46
C LEU A 105 19.59 -19.51 -26.59
N GLU A 106 20.26 -20.23 -25.71
CA GLU A 106 19.68 -21.15 -24.72
C GLU A 106 18.90 -20.37 -23.66
N THR A 107 19.42 -19.23 -23.20
CA THR A 107 18.68 -18.32 -22.29
C THR A 107 17.45 -17.74 -22.99
N SER A 108 17.56 -17.34 -24.25
CA SER A 108 16.44 -16.89 -25.09
C SER A 108 15.37 -17.98 -25.15
N HIS A 109 15.76 -19.21 -25.49
CA HIS A 109 14.87 -20.37 -25.57
C HIS A 109 14.16 -20.66 -24.24
N CYS A 110 14.88 -20.65 -23.10
CA CYS A 110 14.27 -20.84 -21.78
C CYS A 110 13.21 -19.78 -21.47
N VAL A 111 13.50 -18.51 -21.75
CA VAL A 111 12.56 -17.39 -21.51
C VAL A 111 11.36 -17.47 -22.45
N GLU A 112 11.59 -17.62 -23.76
CA GLU A 112 10.53 -17.73 -24.79
C GLU A 112 9.57 -18.90 -24.53
N LYS A 113 10.08 -20.03 -24.04
CA LYS A 113 9.26 -21.22 -23.77
C LYS A 113 8.46 -21.15 -22.48
N THR A 114 8.85 -20.33 -21.51
CA THR A 114 8.19 -20.29 -20.19
C THR A 114 7.42 -19.00 -19.92
N LEU A 115 7.83 -17.88 -20.52
CA LEU A 115 7.19 -16.57 -20.31
C LEU A 115 5.70 -16.54 -20.66
N PRO A 116 5.19 -17.19 -21.74
CA PRO A 116 3.75 -17.21 -22.03
C PRO A 116 2.93 -17.89 -20.93
N ASP A 117 3.42 -19.03 -20.42
CA ASP A 117 2.75 -19.77 -19.35
C ASP A 117 2.83 -19.02 -18.02
N LEU A 118 3.98 -18.42 -17.70
CA LEU A 118 4.14 -17.55 -16.53
C LEU A 118 3.17 -16.36 -16.57
N LEU A 119 3.02 -15.70 -17.73
CA LEU A 119 2.04 -14.63 -17.93
C LEU A 119 0.62 -15.13 -17.74
N SER A 120 0.29 -16.35 -18.19
CA SER A 120 -1.03 -16.97 -17.92
C SER A 120 -1.30 -17.14 -16.42
N ARG A 121 -0.29 -17.50 -15.62
CA ARG A 121 -0.39 -17.62 -14.16
C ARG A 121 -0.52 -16.27 -13.43
N THR A 122 -0.23 -15.15 -14.10
CA THR A 122 -0.64 -13.83 -13.58
C THR A 122 -2.15 -13.60 -13.65
N GLY A 123 -2.89 -14.41 -14.43
CA GLY A 123 -4.36 -14.43 -14.47
C GLY A 123 -5.05 -15.26 -13.40
N ASP A 124 -4.30 -16.03 -12.60
CA ASP A 124 -4.80 -17.04 -11.65
C ASP A 124 -5.84 -16.48 -10.66
N SER A 125 -6.78 -17.31 -10.19
CA SER A 125 -7.77 -16.88 -9.18
C SER A 125 -7.11 -16.60 -7.82
N SER A 126 -6.05 -17.34 -7.48
CA SER A 126 -5.28 -17.13 -6.27
C SER A 126 -4.35 -15.92 -6.39
N SER A 127 -4.58 -14.90 -5.55
CA SER A 127 -3.70 -13.71 -5.45
C SER A 127 -2.24 -14.09 -5.18
N ARG A 128 -1.99 -15.14 -4.41
CA ARG A 128 -0.62 -15.63 -4.14
C ARG A 128 0.06 -16.19 -5.39
N LEU A 129 -0.67 -16.88 -6.28
CA LEU A 129 -0.09 -17.36 -7.55
C LEU A 129 0.14 -16.22 -8.53
N ARG A 130 -0.78 -15.23 -8.61
CA ARG A 130 -0.56 -14.00 -9.40
C ARG A 130 0.70 -13.24 -8.96
N LEU A 131 0.88 -13.08 -7.65
CA LEU A 131 2.02 -12.39 -7.05
C LEU A 131 3.34 -13.16 -7.27
N LEU A 132 3.34 -14.48 -7.05
CA LEU A 132 4.51 -15.33 -7.31
C LEU A 132 4.94 -15.28 -8.79
N ALA A 133 4.00 -15.42 -9.73
CA ALA A 133 4.28 -15.31 -11.15
C ALA A 133 4.80 -13.92 -11.54
N SER A 134 4.15 -12.85 -11.05
CA SER A 134 4.56 -11.47 -11.33
C SER A 134 5.95 -11.14 -10.77
N ASN A 135 6.23 -11.52 -9.53
CA ASN A 135 7.53 -11.28 -8.90
C ASN A 135 8.64 -12.07 -9.58
N PHE A 136 8.36 -13.31 -10.02
CA PHE A 136 9.32 -14.09 -10.80
C PHE A 136 9.59 -13.50 -12.19
N ILE A 137 8.56 -13.00 -12.89
CA ILE A 137 8.74 -12.30 -14.17
C ILE A 137 9.59 -11.03 -13.98
N ARG A 138 9.37 -10.28 -12.90
CA ARG A 138 10.18 -9.10 -12.54
C ARG A 138 11.64 -9.48 -12.26
N GLU A 139 11.88 -10.49 -11.43
CA GLU A 139 13.24 -10.99 -11.14
C GLU A 139 13.94 -11.49 -12.42
N MET A 140 13.24 -12.26 -13.25
CA MET A 140 13.77 -12.78 -14.51
C MET A 140 14.10 -11.64 -15.50
N ALA A 141 13.33 -10.55 -15.54
CA ALA A 141 13.62 -9.39 -16.37
C ALA A 141 14.81 -8.53 -15.88
N LEU A 142 15.14 -8.61 -14.59
CA LEU A 142 16.27 -7.89 -13.98
C LEU A 142 17.58 -8.71 -13.96
N CYS A 143 17.49 -10.03 -14.18
CA CYS A 143 18.62 -10.95 -14.25
C CYS A 143 19.67 -10.55 -15.31
N SER A 144 20.96 -10.65 -14.98
CA SER A 144 22.10 -10.33 -15.86
C SER A 144 22.09 -11.08 -17.19
N GLU A 145 21.62 -12.34 -17.20
CA GLU A 145 21.63 -13.19 -18.38
C GLU A 145 20.46 -12.89 -19.32
N VAL A 146 19.37 -12.31 -18.80
CA VAL A 146 18.09 -12.13 -19.51
C VAL A 146 17.85 -10.66 -19.90
N LYS A 147 18.21 -9.70 -19.04
CA LYS A 147 18.08 -8.26 -19.32
C LYS A 147 18.69 -7.85 -20.68
N PRO A 148 19.88 -8.34 -21.10
CA PRO A 148 20.46 -8.02 -22.41
C PRO A 148 19.73 -8.63 -23.61
N LEU A 149 18.73 -9.50 -23.40
CA LEU A 149 17.93 -10.11 -24.47
C LEU A 149 16.67 -9.29 -24.78
N GLN A 150 16.24 -8.41 -23.87
CA GLN A 150 15.08 -7.50 -24.03
C GLN A 150 13.70 -8.17 -24.24
N ILE A 151 13.63 -9.51 -24.23
CA ILE A 151 12.43 -10.32 -24.54
C ILE A 151 11.23 -9.94 -23.66
N ILE A 152 11.42 -9.86 -22.34
CA ILE A 152 10.31 -9.72 -21.39
C ILE A 152 9.59 -8.37 -21.54
N PRO A 153 10.27 -7.21 -21.57
CA PRO A 153 9.65 -5.93 -21.91
C PRO A 153 8.88 -5.93 -23.24
N VAL A 154 9.44 -6.54 -24.30
CA VAL A 154 8.78 -6.63 -25.62
C VAL A 154 7.50 -7.49 -25.59
N HIS A 155 7.46 -8.53 -24.75
CA HIS A 155 6.24 -9.31 -24.50
C HIS A 155 5.23 -8.59 -23.61
N LEU A 156 5.67 -7.80 -22.63
CA LEU A 156 4.79 -7.09 -21.70
C LEU A 156 4.02 -5.93 -22.36
N VAL A 157 4.60 -5.27 -23.36
CA VAL A 157 3.94 -4.19 -24.13
C VAL A 157 3.05 -4.67 -25.28
N GLN A 158 2.74 -5.97 -25.37
CA GLN A 158 1.82 -6.48 -26.39
C GLN A 158 0.39 -5.96 -26.14
N PRO A 159 -0.36 -5.48 -27.16
CA PRO A 159 -1.64 -4.81 -26.97
C PRO A 159 -2.67 -5.62 -26.18
N LEU A 160 -3.19 -5.02 -25.10
CA LEU A 160 -4.28 -5.58 -24.31
C LEU A 160 -5.59 -5.55 -25.11
N LYS A 161 -6.36 -6.65 -25.07
CA LYS A 161 -7.72 -6.69 -25.60
C LYS A 161 -8.67 -5.97 -24.62
N PRO A 162 -9.53 -5.03 -25.04
CA PRO A 162 -10.41 -4.28 -24.14
C PRO A 162 -11.36 -5.14 -23.26
N ASN A 163 -11.62 -6.38 -23.68
CA ASN A 163 -12.44 -7.38 -23.00
C ASN A 163 -11.64 -8.48 -22.28
N SER A 164 -10.31 -8.33 -22.13
CA SER A 164 -9.44 -9.34 -21.52
C SER A 164 -9.76 -9.62 -20.03
N PRO A 165 -9.33 -10.75 -19.46
CA PRO A 165 -9.58 -11.08 -18.06
C PRO A 165 -8.90 -10.08 -17.11
N THR A 166 -9.66 -9.57 -16.13
CA THR A 166 -9.22 -8.50 -15.21
C THR A 166 -7.86 -8.77 -14.57
N HIS A 167 -7.63 -9.98 -14.06
CA HIS A 167 -6.38 -10.36 -13.40
C HIS A 167 -5.15 -10.31 -14.32
N VAL A 168 -5.29 -10.76 -15.58
CA VAL A 168 -4.22 -10.72 -16.58
C VAL A 168 -3.92 -9.27 -16.96
N ALA A 169 -4.98 -8.50 -17.25
CA ALA A 169 -4.85 -7.09 -17.62
C ALA A 169 -4.15 -6.27 -16.52
N MET A 170 -4.62 -6.39 -15.26
CA MET A 170 -4.01 -5.72 -14.10
C MET A 170 -2.54 -6.12 -13.94
N SER A 171 -2.24 -7.42 -13.89
CA SER A 171 -0.87 -7.88 -13.67
C SER A 171 0.07 -7.44 -14.79
N GLN A 172 -0.40 -7.40 -16.04
CA GLN A 172 0.38 -6.93 -17.19
C GLN A 172 0.64 -5.42 -17.12
N VAL A 173 -0.37 -4.57 -16.84
CA VAL A 173 -0.12 -3.12 -16.71
C VAL A 173 0.77 -2.79 -15.50
N GLU A 174 0.60 -3.46 -14.36
CA GLU A 174 1.47 -3.28 -13.21
C GLU A 174 2.91 -3.79 -13.45
N LEU A 175 3.08 -4.87 -14.21
CA LEU A 175 4.41 -5.35 -14.60
C LEU A 175 5.10 -4.35 -15.52
N VAL A 176 4.38 -3.72 -16.45
CA VAL A 176 4.91 -2.62 -17.25
C VAL A 176 5.24 -1.41 -16.37
N GLU A 177 4.33 -0.96 -15.49
CA GLU A 177 4.60 0.18 -14.59
C GLU A 177 5.83 -0.05 -13.72
N ARG A 178 5.98 -1.24 -13.13
CA ARG A 178 7.11 -1.58 -12.25
C ARG A 178 8.42 -1.74 -13.04
N LEU A 179 8.45 -2.54 -14.11
CA LEU A 179 9.68 -2.77 -14.87
C LEU A 179 10.12 -1.55 -15.69
N LEU A 180 9.20 -0.67 -16.11
CA LEU A 180 9.57 0.58 -16.77
C LEU A 180 10.33 1.52 -15.82
N LYS A 181 10.00 1.50 -14.51
CA LYS A 181 10.71 2.23 -13.45
C LYS A 181 12.07 1.58 -13.15
N ASP A 182 12.15 0.25 -13.15
CA ASP A 182 13.41 -0.49 -12.89
C ASP A 182 14.40 -0.48 -14.07
N LEU A 183 13.91 -0.41 -15.32
CA LEU A 183 14.72 -0.60 -16.53
C LEU A 183 14.85 0.65 -17.43
N GLY A 184 13.93 1.61 -17.34
CA GLY A 184 13.87 2.76 -18.23
C GLY A 184 13.56 2.39 -19.69
N THR A 185 13.74 3.36 -20.60
CA THR A 185 13.52 3.25 -22.06
C THR A 185 14.82 3.05 -22.87
N GLU A 186 15.99 3.01 -22.20
CA GLU A 186 17.29 2.84 -22.85
C GLU A 186 17.77 1.40 -22.72
N ASN A 187 18.03 0.74 -23.85
CA ASN A 187 18.59 -0.62 -23.92
C ASN A 187 17.81 -1.70 -23.13
N SER A 188 16.55 -1.45 -22.77
CA SER A 188 15.69 -2.34 -21.99
C SER A 188 14.74 -3.19 -22.83
N GLY A 189 14.39 -2.75 -24.03
CA GLY A 189 13.29 -3.28 -24.85
C GLY A 189 11.97 -2.51 -24.70
N PHE A 190 11.82 -1.72 -23.63
CA PHE A 190 10.82 -0.66 -23.62
C PHE A 190 11.30 0.49 -24.52
N THR A 191 10.39 1.05 -25.30
CA THR A 191 10.62 2.23 -26.14
C THR A 191 9.42 3.15 -26.03
N VAL A 192 9.62 4.45 -26.31
CA VAL A 192 8.50 5.42 -26.31
C VAL A 192 7.34 4.94 -27.18
N SER A 193 7.64 4.37 -28.36
CA SER A 193 6.61 3.88 -29.28
C SER A 193 5.84 2.66 -28.75
N ASN A 194 6.52 1.65 -28.18
CA ASN A 194 5.83 0.44 -27.73
C ASN A 194 5.09 0.64 -26.39
N VAL A 195 5.66 1.41 -25.45
CA VAL A 195 4.99 1.78 -24.19
C VAL A 195 3.77 2.65 -24.47
N MET A 196 3.84 3.65 -25.35
CA MET A 196 2.67 4.49 -25.65
C MET A 196 1.56 3.72 -26.37
N LYS A 197 1.88 2.88 -27.38
CA LYS A 197 0.89 2.04 -28.06
C LYS A 197 0.20 1.05 -27.11
N PHE A 198 0.95 0.49 -26.16
CA PHE A 198 0.40 -0.35 -25.10
C PHE A 198 -0.53 0.46 -24.18
N ALA A 199 -0.05 1.58 -23.65
CA ALA A 199 -0.76 2.35 -22.65
C ALA A 199 -2.04 3.00 -23.20
N THR A 200 -2.03 3.56 -24.42
CA THR A 200 -3.24 4.12 -25.04
C THR A 200 -4.30 3.05 -25.30
N GLY A 201 -3.90 1.85 -25.76
CA GLY A 201 -4.81 0.70 -25.85
C GLY A 201 -5.35 0.24 -24.49
N ALA A 202 -4.54 0.31 -23.44
CA ALA A 202 -4.98 0.00 -22.07
C ALA A 202 -5.98 1.05 -21.51
N LEU A 203 -5.96 2.30 -21.98
CA LEU A 203 -6.99 3.30 -21.63
C LEU A 203 -8.40 2.94 -22.16
N GLU A 204 -8.51 2.08 -23.19
CA GLU A 204 -9.78 1.59 -23.71
C GLU A 204 -10.32 0.37 -22.94
N HIS A 205 -9.55 -0.16 -21.97
CA HIS A 205 -9.94 -1.35 -21.22
C HIS A 205 -11.16 -1.11 -20.33
N ARG A 206 -12.06 -2.10 -20.22
CA ARG A 206 -13.33 -1.99 -19.46
C ARG A 206 -13.16 -1.73 -17.95
N VAL A 207 -12.09 -2.24 -17.35
CA VAL A 207 -11.76 -2.14 -15.91
C VAL A 207 -11.16 -0.76 -15.59
N TYR A 208 -11.61 -0.10 -14.52
CA TYR A 208 -11.15 1.26 -14.18
C TYR A 208 -9.68 1.29 -13.76
N GLU A 209 -9.30 0.33 -12.93
CA GLU A 209 -7.99 0.16 -12.32
C GLU A 209 -6.90 -0.05 -13.39
N VAL A 210 -7.23 -0.77 -14.48
CA VAL A 210 -6.34 -0.94 -15.65
C VAL A 210 -6.09 0.40 -16.36
N ARG A 211 -7.15 1.22 -16.52
CA ARG A 211 -7.02 2.55 -17.12
C ARG A 211 -6.24 3.51 -16.22
N ASP A 212 -6.41 3.41 -14.90
CA ASP A 212 -5.68 4.23 -13.93
C ASP A 212 -4.17 3.94 -13.93
N VAL A 213 -3.78 2.66 -13.92
CA VAL A 213 -2.37 2.25 -14.10
C VAL A 213 -1.82 2.77 -15.44
N ALA A 214 -2.60 2.65 -16.52
CA ALA A 214 -2.20 3.15 -17.84
C ALA A 214 -2.03 4.68 -17.88
N LEU A 215 -2.88 5.44 -17.17
CA LEU A 215 -2.68 6.89 -16.98
C LEU A 215 -1.37 7.19 -16.24
N ARG A 216 -1.05 6.44 -15.16
CA ARG A 216 0.23 6.60 -14.45
C ARG A 216 1.44 6.33 -15.35
N ILE A 217 1.40 5.25 -16.15
CA ILE A 217 2.45 4.95 -17.15
C ILE A 217 2.63 6.13 -18.13
N ILE A 218 1.54 6.71 -18.64
CA ILE A 218 1.62 7.85 -19.57
C ILE A 218 2.15 9.12 -18.86
N PHE A 219 1.79 9.37 -17.60
CA PHE A 219 2.35 10.48 -16.82
C PHE A 219 3.85 10.30 -16.53
N ASP A 220 4.28 9.09 -16.18
CA ASP A 220 5.69 8.77 -15.93
C ASP A 220 6.51 8.92 -17.23
N MET A 221 5.98 8.42 -18.36
CA MET A 221 6.56 8.62 -19.69
C MET A 221 6.60 10.10 -20.10
N TYR A 222 5.56 10.88 -19.78
CA TYR A 222 5.48 12.31 -20.08
C TYR A 222 6.57 13.12 -19.35
N ARG A 223 6.91 12.77 -18.10
CA ARG A 223 8.00 13.46 -17.36
C ARG A 223 9.34 13.35 -18.09
N GLY A 224 9.65 12.19 -18.68
CA GLY A 224 10.89 11.97 -19.44
C GLY A 224 10.86 12.42 -20.90
N HIS A 225 9.73 12.25 -21.60
CA HIS A 225 9.68 12.30 -23.07
C HIS A 225 8.65 13.29 -23.65
N ARG A 226 8.12 14.21 -22.82
CA ARG A 226 7.19 15.33 -23.12
C ARG A 226 6.69 15.45 -24.56
N ALA A 227 7.53 15.95 -25.48
CA ALA A 227 7.15 16.22 -26.87
C ALA A 227 6.72 14.96 -27.63
N ALA A 228 7.52 13.90 -27.57
CA ALA A 228 7.22 12.63 -28.24
C ALA A 228 5.93 11.98 -27.71
N ILE A 229 5.59 12.16 -26.43
CA ILE A 229 4.34 11.62 -25.85
C ILE A 229 3.10 12.29 -26.43
N LEU A 230 3.17 13.59 -26.74
CA LEU A 230 2.05 14.32 -27.34
C LEU A 230 1.76 13.87 -28.78
N GLU A 231 2.75 13.34 -29.51
CA GLU A 231 2.57 12.79 -30.87
C GLU A 231 1.76 11.48 -30.90
N TYR A 232 1.67 10.74 -29.78
CA TYR A 232 0.86 9.51 -29.65
C TYR A 232 -0.56 9.76 -29.16
N LEU A 233 -0.96 11.02 -28.95
CA LEU A 233 -2.23 11.40 -28.34
C LEU A 233 -3.04 12.28 -29.29
N PRO A 234 -4.39 12.28 -29.18
CA PRO A 234 -5.21 13.26 -29.89
C PRO A 234 -4.84 14.69 -29.45
N PRO A 235 -5.07 15.72 -30.30
CA PRO A 235 -4.81 17.10 -29.93
C PRO A 235 -5.64 17.52 -28.70
N ASP A 236 -5.07 18.41 -27.87
CA ASP A 236 -5.73 18.92 -26.67
C ASP A 236 -6.81 19.97 -27.02
N ASP A 237 -7.96 19.50 -27.49
CA ASP A 237 -9.09 20.33 -27.88
C ASP A 237 -10.34 20.18 -26.99
N ALA A 238 -11.25 21.15 -27.09
CA ALA A 238 -12.48 21.23 -26.29
C ALA A 238 -13.53 20.15 -26.64
N SER A 239 -13.32 19.36 -27.69
CA SER A 239 -14.11 18.16 -28.02
C SER A 239 -13.52 16.91 -27.37
N VAL A 240 -12.21 16.71 -27.47
CA VAL A 240 -11.49 15.61 -26.83
C VAL A 240 -11.62 15.69 -25.30
N ARG A 241 -11.49 16.90 -24.71
CA ARG A 241 -11.73 17.18 -23.28
C ARG A 241 -13.18 16.95 -22.79
N LYS A 242 -14.14 16.60 -23.66
CA LYS A 242 -15.49 16.15 -23.20
C LYS A 242 -15.43 14.77 -22.54
N THR A 243 -14.48 13.94 -22.96
CA THR A 243 -14.28 12.60 -22.41
C THR A 243 -13.50 12.70 -21.10
N VAL A 244 -14.07 12.20 -20.00
CA VAL A 244 -13.49 12.29 -18.65
C VAL A 244 -12.04 11.79 -18.61
N LEU A 245 -11.75 10.69 -19.30
CA LEU A 245 -10.40 10.12 -19.47
C LEU A 245 -9.38 11.17 -19.98
N TYR A 246 -9.63 11.75 -21.15
CA TYR A 246 -8.72 12.72 -21.76
C TYR A 246 -8.68 14.04 -20.98
N LYS A 247 -9.79 14.45 -20.36
CA LYS A 247 -9.79 15.59 -19.44
C LYS A 247 -8.80 15.35 -18.28
N THR A 248 -8.87 14.21 -17.61
CA THR A 248 -7.94 13.84 -16.53
C THR A 248 -6.49 13.76 -17.03
N LEU A 249 -6.27 13.25 -18.24
CA LEU A 249 -4.93 13.18 -18.85
C LEU A 249 -4.33 14.58 -19.09
N PHE A 250 -5.04 15.47 -19.80
CA PHE A 250 -4.50 16.80 -20.11
C PHE A 250 -4.46 17.75 -18.89
N ASP A 251 -5.40 17.65 -17.95
CA ASP A 251 -5.28 18.34 -16.66
C ASP A 251 -4.11 17.78 -15.82
N GLY A 252 -3.81 16.48 -15.93
CA GLY A 252 -2.63 15.86 -15.33
C GLY A 252 -1.31 16.36 -15.92
N PHE A 253 -1.19 16.44 -17.25
CA PHE A 253 -0.04 17.07 -17.90
C PHE A 253 0.12 18.55 -17.49
N THR A 254 -0.99 19.29 -17.41
CA THR A 254 -0.98 20.70 -16.97
C THR A 254 -0.38 20.82 -15.56
N LYS A 255 -0.68 19.89 -14.65
CA LYS A 255 -0.08 19.82 -13.31
C LYS A 255 1.40 19.43 -13.32
N ILE A 256 1.80 18.49 -14.17
CA ILE A 256 3.22 18.10 -14.37
C ILE A 256 4.04 19.25 -14.98
N ASP A 257 3.40 20.20 -15.67
CA ASP A 257 3.99 21.44 -16.15
C ASP A 257 4.11 22.55 -15.07
N GLY A 258 3.64 22.31 -13.84
CA GLY A 258 3.53 23.36 -12.83
C GLY A 258 2.51 24.45 -13.16
N LYS A 259 1.67 24.23 -14.19
CA LYS A 259 0.60 25.15 -14.60
C LYS A 259 -0.68 24.81 -13.84
N LEU A 260 -1.48 25.82 -13.52
CA LEU A 260 -2.82 25.61 -12.96
C LEU A 260 -3.73 24.98 -14.01
N SER A 261 -4.44 23.91 -13.67
CA SER A 261 -5.50 23.36 -14.53
C SER A 261 -6.57 24.42 -14.81
N GLU A 262 -7.26 24.30 -15.94
CA GLU A 262 -8.40 25.16 -16.27
C GLU A 262 -9.48 25.13 -15.17
N ALA A 263 -9.61 24.01 -14.45
CA ALA A 263 -10.51 23.88 -13.29
C ALA A 263 -10.02 24.69 -12.07
N GLU A 264 -8.71 24.73 -11.84
CA GLU A 264 -8.07 25.47 -10.74
C GLU A 264 -8.10 26.98 -11.02
N LEU A 265 -7.81 27.39 -12.25
CA LEU A 265 -8.00 28.77 -12.73
C LEU A 265 -9.47 29.24 -12.60
N ARG A 266 -10.44 28.41 -13.01
CA ARG A 266 -11.88 28.71 -12.81
C ARG A 266 -12.25 28.80 -11.32
N THR A 267 -11.57 28.06 -10.45
CA THR A 267 -11.82 28.05 -9.00
C THR A 267 -11.19 29.27 -8.32
N GLN A 268 -9.94 29.61 -8.63
CA GLN A 268 -9.29 30.84 -8.17
C GLN A 268 -10.07 32.09 -8.60
N ARG A 269 -10.51 32.17 -9.87
CA ARG A 269 -11.33 33.31 -10.35
C ARG A 269 -12.63 33.46 -9.56
N LYS A 270 -13.29 32.35 -9.19
CA LYS A 270 -14.50 32.34 -8.35
C LYS A 270 -14.23 32.68 -6.88
N ALA A 271 -13.06 32.32 -6.35
CA ALA A 271 -12.65 32.71 -5.01
C ALA A 271 -12.34 34.22 -4.94
N ALA A 272 -11.60 34.74 -5.92
CA ALA A 272 -11.26 36.15 -6.02
C ALA A 272 -12.50 37.05 -6.18
N THR A 273 -13.50 36.67 -6.99
CA THR A 273 -14.75 37.45 -7.06
C THR A 273 -15.54 37.41 -5.76
N LYS A 274 -15.63 36.26 -5.07
CA LYS A 274 -16.31 36.16 -3.76
C LYS A 274 -15.64 37.02 -2.68
N GLU A 275 -14.30 37.03 -2.62
CA GLU A 275 -13.60 37.84 -1.62
C GLU A 275 -13.70 39.34 -1.95
N ALA A 276 -13.68 39.73 -3.23
CA ALA A 276 -13.96 41.11 -3.65
C ALA A 276 -15.40 41.56 -3.36
N GLU A 277 -16.40 40.68 -3.50
CA GLU A 277 -17.78 40.96 -3.07
C GLU A 277 -17.91 41.13 -1.55
N LYS A 278 -17.16 40.33 -0.77
CA LYS A 278 -17.11 40.39 0.69
C LYS A 278 -16.44 41.69 1.16
N GLN A 279 -15.31 42.08 0.58
CA GLN A 279 -14.65 43.36 0.86
C GLN A 279 -15.59 44.54 0.61
N LYS A 280 -16.27 44.58 -0.54
CA LYS A 280 -17.26 45.63 -0.85
C LYS A 280 -18.45 45.67 0.13
N LYS A 281 -18.91 44.53 0.63
CA LYS A 281 -19.99 44.49 1.64
C LYS A 281 -19.56 45.07 2.98
N GLU A 282 -18.34 44.75 3.43
CA GLU A 282 -17.81 45.29 4.68
C GLU A 282 -17.48 46.79 4.56
N GLU A 283 -17.00 47.25 3.40
CA GLU A 283 -16.79 48.66 3.07
C GLU A 283 -18.12 49.46 3.09
N ILE A 284 -19.18 48.95 2.44
CA ILE A 284 -20.53 49.53 2.50
C ILE A 284 -21.04 49.63 3.94
N LYS A 285 -20.79 48.60 4.77
CA LYS A 285 -21.21 48.54 6.17
C LYS A 285 -20.47 49.56 7.05
N VAL A 286 -19.19 49.82 6.80
CA VAL A 286 -18.42 50.91 7.44
C VAL A 286 -19.00 52.28 7.05
N LEU A 287 -19.27 52.50 5.76
CA LEU A 287 -19.86 53.76 5.27
C LEU A 287 -21.27 54.00 5.84
N GLN A 288 -22.08 52.95 5.99
CA GLN A 288 -23.38 53.02 6.66
C GLN A 288 -23.26 53.41 8.13
N GLY A 289 -22.27 52.86 8.87
CA GLY A 289 -21.99 53.26 10.25
C GLY A 289 -21.58 54.73 10.38
N GLN A 290 -20.72 55.23 9.47
CA GLN A 290 -20.33 56.63 9.43
C GLN A 290 -21.52 57.56 9.14
N LEU A 291 -22.40 57.17 8.21
CA LEU A 291 -23.64 57.91 7.90
C LEU A 291 -24.65 57.90 9.05
N ALA A 292 -24.68 56.85 9.88
CA ALA A 292 -25.50 56.82 11.09
C ALA A 292 -24.99 57.80 12.15
N ALA A 293 -23.69 57.76 12.47
CA ALA A 293 -23.08 58.68 13.44
C ALA A 293 -23.23 60.15 13.03
N LEU A 294 -23.07 60.47 11.74
CA LEU A 294 -23.30 61.83 11.22
C LEU A 294 -24.76 62.30 11.35
N ARG A 295 -25.73 61.37 11.36
CA ARG A 295 -27.15 61.68 11.58
C ARG A 295 -27.49 61.88 13.06
N GLU A 296 -26.88 61.09 13.96
CA GLU A 296 -27.02 61.31 15.41
C GLU A 296 -26.46 62.68 15.79
N ILE A 297 -25.26 63.05 15.31
CA ILE A 297 -24.67 64.38 15.52
C ILE A 297 -25.58 65.49 14.96
N GLN A 298 -26.22 65.31 13.80
CA GLN A 298 -27.20 66.28 13.29
C GLN A 298 -28.48 66.38 14.14
N ALA A 299 -28.95 65.27 14.71
CA ALA A 299 -30.10 65.26 15.61
C ALA A 299 -29.78 65.94 16.96
N GLU A 300 -28.61 65.68 17.54
CA GLU A 300 -28.13 66.35 18.76
C GLU A 300 -27.98 67.87 18.55
N VAL A 301 -27.40 68.29 17.42
CA VAL A 301 -27.28 69.73 17.05
C VAL A 301 -28.65 70.40 16.83
N GLN A 302 -29.70 69.64 16.50
CA GLN A 302 -31.06 70.17 16.37
C GLN A 302 -31.86 70.14 17.69
N ALA A 303 -31.51 69.27 18.64
CA ALA A 303 -32.06 69.25 19.99
C ALA A 303 -31.38 70.28 20.93
N GLY A 304 -30.10 70.60 20.69
CA GLY A 304 -29.23 71.38 21.57
C GLY A 304 -29.46 72.89 21.63
N LYS A 305 -30.66 73.34 22.00
CA LYS A 305 -30.89 74.71 22.50
C LYS A 305 -31.06 74.73 24.04
N GLU A 306 -29.94 74.70 24.78
CA GLU A 306 -29.68 75.58 25.95
C GLU A 306 -28.32 75.31 26.65
N LYS A 307 -27.58 76.41 26.91
CA LYS A 307 -26.68 76.70 28.05
C LYS A 307 -25.54 75.73 28.44
N GLU A 308 -24.39 75.92 27.79
CA GLU A 308 -23.21 76.61 28.37
C GLU A 308 -22.76 76.34 29.83
N SER A 309 -21.61 75.65 29.98
CA SER A 309 -20.46 75.96 30.90
C SER A 309 -19.43 74.82 30.74
N ASP A 310 -18.25 75.00 30.13
CA ASP A 310 -17.03 75.66 30.65
C ASP A 310 -16.36 74.95 31.86
N PHE A 311 -15.32 74.13 31.61
CA PHE A 311 -13.94 74.42 32.06
C PHE A 311 -12.87 73.45 31.48
N GLN A 312 -11.85 74.05 30.85
CA GLN A 312 -10.42 73.66 30.73
C GLN A 312 -9.94 72.21 30.35
N LYS A 313 -9.29 72.15 29.17
CA LYS A 313 -8.15 71.27 28.75
C LYS A 313 -6.87 71.54 29.60
N PRO A 314 -5.69 70.85 29.45
CA PRO A 314 -5.22 69.87 28.43
C PRO A 314 -4.54 68.61 29.09
N LYS A 315 -3.65 67.76 28.52
CA LYS A 315 -3.06 67.50 27.18
C LYS A 315 -2.51 66.05 27.11
N TYR A 316 -2.35 65.49 25.90
CA TYR A 316 -1.48 64.38 25.38
C TYR A 316 -2.33 63.59 24.36
N GLN A 317 -2.22 63.67 23.03
CA GLN A 317 -1.10 63.89 22.09
C GLN A 317 -0.07 62.75 22.11
N GLY A 318 0.05 61.89 21.08
CA GLY A 318 -0.73 61.77 19.85
C GLY A 318 -0.23 60.57 19.01
N TYR A 319 -0.98 60.18 17.97
CA TYR A 319 -0.66 59.02 17.13
C TYR A 319 -1.01 59.29 15.67
N GLN A 320 -0.03 59.20 14.74
CA GLN A 320 -0.30 59.09 13.31
C GLN A 320 0.88 58.47 12.52
N VAL A 321 0.54 57.48 11.69
CA VAL A 321 0.93 57.32 10.27
C VAL A 321 2.33 56.77 9.90
N ASN A 322 2.28 55.62 9.19
CA ASN A 322 3.28 54.99 8.29
C ASN A 322 4.60 54.47 8.93
N GLU A 323 5.31 53.48 8.38
CA GLU A 323 5.40 53.00 6.98
C GLU A 323 5.76 51.48 6.89
N SER A 324 5.95 50.93 5.68
CA SER A 324 6.29 49.51 5.36
C SER A 324 7.38 49.46 4.26
N PRO A 325 8.01 48.31 3.90
CA PRO A 325 8.02 46.96 4.49
C PRO A 325 9.46 46.67 5.03
N PRO A 326 10.36 45.76 4.56
CA PRO A 326 10.26 44.44 3.91
C PRO A 326 11.18 43.30 4.45
N THR A 327 10.89 42.07 3.98
CA THR A 327 11.77 40.89 3.75
C THR A 327 12.99 40.58 4.63
N ALA A 328 12.97 39.39 5.24
CA ALA A 328 14.09 38.45 5.19
C ALA A 328 13.55 37.02 5.01
N ALA A 329 14.09 36.25 4.07
CA ALA A 329 13.86 34.81 3.97
C ALA A 329 14.97 34.06 4.73
N ALA A 330 14.64 32.90 5.30
CA ALA A 330 15.61 31.98 5.88
C ALA A 330 15.55 30.66 5.10
N GLU A 331 16.71 30.14 4.71
CA GLU A 331 16.84 29.07 3.72
C GLU A 331 16.70 27.67 4.34
N ILE A 332 16.45 26.68 3.47
CA ILE A 332 16.26 25.27 3.84
C ILE A 332 17.63 24.60 3.98
N PRO A 333 17.97 23.99 5.13
CA PRO A 333 19.09 23.06 5.21
C PRO A 333 18.74 21.78 4.45
N ASP A 334 19.43 21.53 3.35
CA ASP A 334 19.19 20.34 2.53
C ASP A 334 19.63 19.07 3.27
N ASN A 335 18.69 18.19 3.57
CA ASN A 335 18.94 16.88 4.17
C ASN A 335 18.09 15.80 3.49
N HIS A 336 18.27 15.70 2.17
CA HIS A 336 17.54 14.77 1.30
C HIS A 336 17.78 13.27 1.59
N TYR A 337 18.58 12.94 2.61
CA TYR A 337 18.81 11.57 3.12
C TYR A 337 17.87 11.18 4.28
N SER A 338 17.05 12.11 4.79
CA SER A 338 16.19 11.89 5.98
C SER A 338 14.71 11.61 5.67
N VAL A 339 14.26 11.84 4.42
CA VAL A 339 12.81 11.82 4.10
C VAL A 339 12.24 10.40 3.97
N ALA A 340 13.06 9.41 3.58
CA ALA A 340 12.64 8.00 3.51
C ALA A 340 12.24 7.47 4.89
N ASN A 341 13.18 7.49 5.85
CA ASN A 341 12.98 7.10 7.25
C ASN A 341 11.80 7.83 7.95
N TYR A 342 11.32 8.95 7.41
CA TYR A 342 10.19 9.68 7.96
C TYR A 342 8.84 9.01 7.67
N LEU A 343 8.74 8.11 6.69
CA LEU A 343 7.51 7.38 6.36
C LEU A 343 7.54 5.91 6.82
N ASP A 344 8.70 5.27 6.82
CA ASP A 344 8.83 3.84 7.10
C ASP A 344 8.25 3.44 8.49
N ASN A 345 8.49 4.28 9.51
CA ASN A 345 8.06 4.04 10.90
C ASN A 345 6.62 4.51 11.22
N LEU A 346 5.69 4.53 10.26
CA LEU A 346 4.32 5.07 10.41
C LEU A 346 3.23 4.07 10.01
N CYS A 347 2.30 3.77 10.93
CA CYS A 347 1.13 2.97 10.62
C CYS A 347 0.09 3.78 9.83
N ILE A 348 -0.18 3.39 8.58
CA ILE A 348 -1.09 4.10 7.66
C ILE A 348 -2.54 4.17 8.14
N PHE A 349 -3.01 3.19 8.94
CA PHE A 349 -4.42 3.11 9.36
C PHE A 349 -4.74 3.94 10.60
N CYS A 350 -3.92 3.83 11.66
CA CYS A 350 -4.15 4.54 12.93
C CYS A 350 -3.31 5.81 13.11
N GLY A 351 -2.31 6.05 12.25
CA GLY A 351 -1.40 7.20 12.36
C GLY A 351 -0.40 7.11 13.53
N GLU A 352 -0.30 5.97 14.21
CA GLU A 352 0.73 5.74 15.23
C GLU A 352 2.12 5.68 14.58
N ARG A 353 3.09 6.36 15.19
CA ARG A 353 4.51 6.35 14.83
C ARG A 353 5.30 5.74 15.98
N ASP A 354 6.19 4.80 15.68
CA ASP A 354 7.03 4.12 16.65
C ASP A 354 8.35 3.67 15.98
N GLU A 355 9.48 3.80 16.67
CA GLU A 355 10.80 3.41 16.11
C GLU A 355 10.94 1.90 15.90
N SER A 356 10.06 1.09 16.53
CA SER A 356 9.96 -0.35 16.30
C SER A 356 9.10 -0.74 15.08
N PHE A 357 8.51 0.22 14.35
CA PHE A 357 7.72 -0.04 13.14
C PHE A 357 8.61 -0.23 11.90
N THR A 358 9.56 -1.17 11.95
CA THR A 358 10.20 -1.74 10.76
C THR A 358 9.18 -2.50 9.90
N GLU A 359 9.59 -3.05 8.74
CA GLU A 359 8.70 -3.87 7.88
C GLU A 359 7.99 -4.99 8.68
N GLU A 360 8.73 -5.75 9.49
CA GLU A 360 8.20 -6.81 10.35
C GLU A 360 7.44 -6.25 11.58
N GLY A 361 7.84 -5.08 12.06
CA GLY A 361 7.18 -4.37 13.16
C GLY A 361 5.79 -3.84 12.77
N LEU A 362 5.65 -3.32 11.55
CA LEU A 362 4.38 -2.93 10.94
C LEU A 362 3.49 -4.16 10.71
N ASP A 363 4.02 -5.25 10.18
CA ASP A 363 3.28 -6.50 10.01
C ASP A 363 2.75 -7.02 11.35
N LEU A 364 3.57 -7.00 12.41
CA LEU A 364 3.13 -7.34 13.77
C LEU A 364 2.08 -6.35 14.31
N HIS A 365 2.25 -5.05 14.03
CA HIS A 365 1.27 -4.02 14.40
C HIS A 365 -0.08 -4.26 13.70
N TYR A 366 -0.11 -4.47 12.38
CA TYR A 366 -1.33 -4.77 11.64
C TYR A 366 -1.98 -6.08 12.15
N TRP A 367 -1.16 -7.13 12.32
CA TRP A 367 -1.63 -8.45 12.75
C TRP A 367 -2.23 -8.47 14.16
N ARG A 368 -1.70 -7.69 15.12
CA ARG A 368 -2.11 -7.75 16.54
C ARG A 368 -2.59 -6.45 17.19
N HIS A 369 -1.97 -5.31 16.87
CA HIS A 369 -2.03 -4.12 17.73
C HIS A 369 -2.85 -2.97 17.16
N CYS A 370 -2.97 -2.84 15.83
CA CYS A 370 -3.65 -1.72 15.18
C CYS A 370 -5.13 -1.65 15.59
N PRO A 371 -5.61 -0.56 16.24
CA PRO A 371 -7.00 -0.45 16.67
C PRO A 371 -8.00 -0.24 15.53
N MET A 372 -7.53 0.12 14.33
CA MET A 372 -8.36 0.35 13.14
C MET A 372 -8.65 -0.94 12.36
N LEU A 373 -7.88 -2.00 12.63
CA LEU A 373 -7.95 -3.28 11.94
C LEU A 373 -8.54 -4.37 12.84
N THR A 374 -9.22 -5.33 12.24
CA THR A 374 -9.68 -6.55 12.90
C THR A 374 -9.33 -7.78 12.08
N ARG A 375 -9.35 -8.96 12.69
CA ARG A 375 -9.11 -10.23 12.00
C ARG A 375 -10.45 -10.91 11.72
N CYS A 376 -10.82 -11.05 10.45
CA CYS A 376 -12.06 -11.70 10.05
C CYS A 376 -12.14 -13.12 10.63
N GLU A 377 -13.25 -13.48 11.28
CA GLU A 377 -13.36 -14.78 11.94
C GLU A 377 -13.44 -15.96 10.96
N HIS A 378 -13.69 -15.72 9.68
CA HIS A 378 -13.95 -16.76 8.68
C HIS A 378 -12.74 -17.05 7.77
N CYS A 379 -12.24 -16.06 7.03
CA CYS A 379 -11.04 -16.19 6.19
C CYS A 379 -9.71 -15.93 6.95
N LYS A 380 -9.79 -15.44 8.20
CA LYS A 380 -8.64 -15.12 9.06
C LYS A 380 -7.69 -14.02 8.56
N GLN A 381 -8.05 -13.32 7.48
CA GLN A 381 -7.38 -12.10 7.00
C GLN A 381 -7.54 -10.95 8.00
N VAL A 382 -6.64 -9.97 7.92
CA VAL A 382 -6.77 -8.68 8.62
C VAL A 382 -7.43 -7.69 7.66
N VAL A 383 -8.44 -6.97 8.14
CA VAL A 383 -9.25 -6.02 7.38
C VAL A 383 -9.56 -4.79 8.23
N GLU A 384 -9.84 -3.65 7.59
CA GLU A 384 -10.32 -2.47 8.31
C GLU A 384 -11.70 -2.71 8.93
N ILE A 385 -11.91 -2.16 10.12
CA ILE A 385 -13.19 -2.31 10.84
C ILE A 385 -14.33 -1.58 10.09
N ALA A 386 -14.02 -0.52 9.34
CA ALA A 386 -14.98 0.19 8.50
C ALA A 386 -15.50 -0.67 7.34
N SER A 387 -14.61 -1.39 6.64
CA SER A 387 -14.95 -2.23 5.48
C SER A 387 -15.32 -3.67 5.82
N LEU A 388 -15.22 -4.10 7.08
CA LEU A 388 -15.54 -5.46 7.54
C LEU A 388 -16.89 -6.00 7.01
N THR A 389 -17.93 -5.16 6.98
CA THR A 389 -19.26 -5.55 6.47
C THR A 389 -19.25 -5.81 4.96
N GLU A 390 -18.50 -5.03 4.18
CA GLU A 390 -18.36 -5.24 2.74
C GLU A 390 -17.51 -6.47 2.45
N HIS A 391 -16.37 -6.62 3.14
CA HIS A 391 -15.51 -7.79 3.07
C HIS A 391 -16.30 -9.10 3.30
N LEU A 392 -17.16 -9.16 4.33
CA LEU A 392 -17.98 -10.33 4.62
C LEU A 392 -19.02 -10.68 3.53
N LEU A 393 -19.41 -9.71 2.69
CA LEU A 393 -20.39 -9.88 1.62
C LEU A 393 -19.74 -10.09 0.22
N MET A 394 -18.55 -9.54 -0.01
CA MET A 394 -17.94 -9.43 -1.33
C MET A 394 -16.66 -10.26 -1.49
N ASP A 395 -15.81 -10.34 -0.46
CA ASP A 395 -14.42 -10.81 -0.61
C ASP A 395 -14.10 -12.07 0.21
N CYS A 396 -14.78 -12.26 1.34
CA CYS A 396 -14.52 -13.34 2.28
C CYS A 396 -14.76 -14.74 1.68
N ASP A 397 -13.90 -15.70 2.02
CA ASP A 397 -14.00 -17.14 1.68
C ASP A 397 -15.34 -17.80 2.05
N LYS A 398 -16.14 -17.13 2.89
CA LYS A 398 -17.46 -17.57 3.37
C LYS A 398 -18.60 -16.61 3.04
N LYS A 399 -18.41 -15.66 2.13
CA LYS A 399 -19.44 -14.68 1.72
C LYS A 399 -20.77 -15.31 1.28
N ASP A 400 -20.73 -16.51 0.71
CA ASP A 400 -21.94 -17.27 0.35
C ASP A 400 -22.80 -17.68 1.56
N ASN A 401 -22.29 -17.56 2.78
CA ASN A 401 -23.04 -17.75 4.03
C ASN A 401 -23.61 -16.43 4.59
N PHE A 402 -23.27 -15.26 4.03
CA PHE A 402 -23.69 -13.94 4.55
C PHE A 402 -24.75 -13.25 3.69
N GLY A 403 -25.55 -12.41 4.32
CA GLY A 403 -26.51 -11.53 3.65
C GLY A 403 -26.65 -10.19 4.37
N LYS A 404 -26.90 -9.12 3.58
CA LYS A 404 -26.98 -7.75 4.08
C LYS A 404 -28.36 -7.45 4.68
N CYS A 405 -28.40 -7.06 5.95
CA CYS A 405 -29.62 -6.58 6.59
C CYS A 405 -30.00 -5.19 6.04
N GLN A 406 -31.20 -5.04 5.50
CA GLN A 406 -31.67 -3.78 4.90
C GLN A 406 -32.01 -2.67 5.92
N ARG A 407 -31.75 -2.89 7.22
CA ARG A 407 -32.01 -1.93 8.31
C ARG A 407 -30.73 -1.43 8.98
N CYS A 408 -29.85 -2.33 9.43
CA CYS A 408 -28.54 -1.95 9.98
C CYS A 408 -27.41 -1.93 8.93
N SER A 409 -27.68 -2.34 7.69
CA SER A 409 -26.67 -2.51 6.62
C SER A 409 -25.59 -3.57 6.90
N GLU A 410 -25.61 -4.25 8.04
CA GLU A 410 -24.59 -5.22 8.45
C GLU A 410 -24.70 -6.56 7.68
N ALA A 411 -23.57 -7.27 7.62
CA ALA A 411 -23.47 -8.63 7.10
C ALA A 411 -23.78 -9.66 8.21
N LEU A 412 -24.79 -10.51 8.00
CA LEU A 412 -25.21 -11.52 8.97
C LEU A 412 -25.29 -12.91 8.32
N PRO A 413 -25.10 -14.02 9.08
CA PRO A 413 -25.33 -15.36 8.58
C PRO A 413 -26.74 -15.53 7.99
N LYS A 414 -26.87 -16.17 6.84
CA LYS A 414 -28.16 -16.38 6.13
C LYS A 414 -29.17 -17.16 6.96
N GLU A 415 -28.70 -17.98 7.91
CA GLU A 415 -29.48 -18.77 8.86
C GLU A 415 -30.09 -17.93 10.00
N GLU A 416 -29.54 -16.74 10.24
CA GLU A 416 -29.91 -15.83 11.33
C GLU A 416 -30.59 -14.55 10.82
N LEU A 417 -30.21 -14.08 9.63
CA LEU A 417 -30.78 -12.91 8.97
C LEU A 417 -32.33 -12.87 8.97
N PRO A 418 -33.09 -13.96 8.71
CA PRO A 418 -34.54 -13.95 8.81
C PRO A 418 -35.07 -13.70 10.23
N LYS A 419 -34.37 -14.21 11.26
CA LYS A 419 -34.72 -14.01 12.68
C LYS A 419 -34.45 -12.57 13.09
N HIS A 420 -33.29 -12.02 12.69
CA HIS A 420 -32.90 -10.63 12.92
C HIS A 420 -33.86 -9.63 12.25
N ILE A 421 -34.21 -9.85 10.97
CA ILE A 421 -35.19 -9.00 10.26
C ILE A 421 -36.57 -9.06 10.95
N LYS A 422 -36.96 -10.24 11.46
CA LYS A 422 -38.23 -10.42 12.17
C LYS A 422 -38.22 -9.75 13.55
N SER A 423 -37.11 -9.75 14.29
CA SER A 423 -37.02 -9.13 15.62
C SER A 423 -37.03 -7.59 15.55
N LYS A 424 -36.45 -7.01 14.49
CA LYS A 424 -36.28 -5.55 14.30
C LYS A 424 -35.51 -4.87 15.46
N THR A 425 -34.78 -5.63 16.27
CA THR A 425 -34.05 -5.15 17.45
C THR A 425 -32.76 -4.42 17.10
N CYS A 426 -32.28 -4.51 15.86
CA CYS A 426 -31.07 -3.83 15.40
C CYS A 426 -31.25 -2.31 15.31
N ASN A 427 -30.16 -1.60 15.57
CA ASN A 427 -30.05 -0.17 15.34
C ASN A 427 -30.13 0.11 13.84
N SER A 428 -30.91 1.10 13.41
CA SER A 428 -31.05 1.37 11.97
C SER A 428 -29.86 2.21 11.51
N ALA A 429 -29.10 1.72 10.53
CA ALA A 429 -28.06 2.51 9.89
C ALA A 429 -28.67 3.77 9.26
N LYS A 430 -27.87 4.83 9.20
CA LYS A 430 -28.19 6.05 8.45
C LYS A 430 -27.48 6.01 7.10
N PRO A 431 -27.85 6.89 6.15
CA PRO A 431 -26.97 7.25 5.06
C PRO A 431 -25.59 7.69 5.58
N GLU A 432 -24.54 7.32 4.85
CA GLU A 432 -23.14 7.51 5.23
C GLU A 432 -22.77 8.99 5.45
N ASN A 433 -23.42 9.91 4.71
CA ASN A 433 -23.28 11.35 4.88
C ASN A 433 -23.99 11.91 6.13
N VAL A 434 -24.65 11.06 6.94
CA VAL A 434 -25.40 11.43 8.15
C VAL A 434 -24.85 10.71 9.39
N ALA A 435 -24.47 9.44 9.29
CA ALA A 435 -23.75 8.72 10.34
C ALA A 435 -22.99 7.51 9.77
N ASN A 436 -21.84 7.21 10.36
CA ASN A 436 -21.17 5.92 10.21
C ASN A 436 -21.88 4.86 11.08
N HIS A 437 -21.73 3.58 10.74
CA HIS A 437 -22.29 2.45 11.51
C HIS A 437 -21.19 1.43 11.86
N CYS A 438 -20.94 1.19 13.16
CA CYS A 438 -19.82 0.35 13.61
C CYS A 438 -20.22 -1.13 13.73
N PRO A 439 -19.68 -2.05 12.90
CA PRO A 439 -20.06 -3.46 12.93
C PRO A 439 -19.55 -4.25 14.16
N LEU A 440 -18.75 -3.61 15.04
CA LEU A 440 -18.29 -4.22 16.29
C LEU A 440 -19.24 -3.97 17.47
N CYS A 441 -19.95 -2.84 17.48
CA CYS A 441 -20.86 -2.47 18.58
C CYS A 441 -22.28 -2.11 18.13
N HIS A 442 -22.56 -2.20 16.82
CA HIS A 442 -23.89 -2.00 16.21
C HIS A 442 -24.47 -0.59 16.42
N ASP A 443 -23.59 0.40 16.67
CA ASP A 443 -23.96 1.79 16.96
C ASP A 443 -23.70 2.71 15.77
N ASN A 444 -24.57 3.73 15.66
CA ASN A 444 -24.37 4.87 14.76
C ASN A 444 -23.57 5.96 15.47
N PHE A 445 -22.64 6.60 14.77
CA PHE A 445 -21.81 7.71 15.27
C PHE A 445 -21.53 8.72 14.14
N PRO A 446 -20.93 9.91 14.40
CA PRO A 446 -20.77 10.95 13.39
C PRO A 446 -20.12 10.46 12.08
N PRO A 447 -20.45 11.06 10.92
CA PRO A 447 -19.97 10.62 9.61
C PRO A 447 -18.52 11.02 9.33
N GLY A 448 -17.87 10.33 8.37
CA GLY A 448 -16.51 10.62 7.90
C GLY A 448 -15.40 9.81 8.57
N GLU A 449 -14.18 9.85 8.00
CA GLU A 449 -13.03 9.01 8.40
C GLU A 449 -12.43 9.38 9.76
N GLU A 450 -12.32 10.67 10.08
CA GLU A 450 -11.83 11.12 11.41
C GLU A 450 -12.81 10.73 12.54
N ALA A 451 -14.08 10.55 12.22
CA ALA A 451 -15.05 10.00 13.15
C ALA A 451 -14.79 8.50 13.41
N TRP A 452 -14.33 7.72 12.41
CA TRP A 452 -13.91 6.33 12.62
C TRP A 452 -12.69 6.24 13.54
N LYS A 453 -11.66 7.08 13.31
CA LYS A 453 -10.45 7.12 14.17
C LYS A 453 -10.81 7.47 15.61
N SER A 454 -11.58 8.55 15.82
CA SER A 454 -12.02 8.94 17.17
C SER A 454 -12.95 7.90 17.82
N HIS A 455 -13.81 7.22 17.07
CA HIS A 455 -14.64 6.12 17.58
C HIS A 455 -13.82 4.89 17.96
N LEU A 456 -12.86 4.45 17.13
CA LEU A 456 -12.12 3.20 17.36
C LEU A 456 -10.96 3.34 18.35
N MET A 457 -10.37 4.53 18.49
CA MET A 457 -9.20 4.80 19.36
C MET A 457 -9.53 5.62 20.61
N GLY A 458 -10.62 6.41 20.61
CA GLY A 458 -10.88 7.43 21.65
C GLY A 458 -11.18 6.88 23.05
N ILE A 459 -11.01 7.73 24.08
CA ILE A 459 -11.20 7.35 25.50
C ILE A 459 -12.67 6.98 25.82
N SER A 460 -13.63 7.59 25.11
CA SER A 460 -15.07 7.26 25.16
C SER A 460 -15.54 6.37 23.98
N GLY A 461 -14.59 5.84 23.19
CA GLY A 461 -14.85 5.11 21.94
C GLY A 461 -15.43 3.69 22.09
N CYS A 462 -15.42 2.96 20.98
CA CYS A 462 -15.97 1.62 20.81
C CYS A 462 -15.61 0.68 21.96
N LYS A 463 -16.62 0.22 22.69
CA LYS A 463 -16.45 -0.69 23.84
C LYS A 463 -16.12 -2.13 23.42
N MET A 464 -16.42 -2.48 22.17
CA MET A 464 -16.22 -3.82 21.61
C MET A 464 -14.90 -3.95 20.82
N ASN A 465 -14.19 -2.85 20.56
CA ASN A 465 -12.87 -2.90 19.95
C ASN A 465 -11.82 -3.39 20.97
N GLN A 466 -11.53 -4.69 20.95
CA GLN A 466 -10.59 -5.33 21.88
C GLN A 466 -9.15 -4.77 21.77
N ARG A 467 -8.74 -4.28 20.59
CA ARG A 467 -7.37 -3.79 20.33
C ARG A 467 -7.09 -2.39 20.91
N ARG A 468 -8.15 -1.63 21.17
CA ARG A 468 -8.09 -0.25 21.70
C ARG A 468 -7.30 -0.11 23.00
N PHE A 469 -7.28 -1.14 23.86
CA PHE A 469 -6.58 -1.10 25.14
C PHE A 469 -5.05 -0.97 25.02
N SER A 470 -4.44 -1.45 23.93
CA SER A 470 -3.00 -1.33 23.70
C SER A 470 -2.55 0.13 23.61
N THR A 471 -3.35 0.99 22.95
CA THR A 471 -3.06 2.41 22.78
C THR A 471 -3.20 3.19 24.09
N MET A 472 -4.21 2.87 24.91
CA MET A 472 -4.52 3.64 26.14
C MET A 472 -3.37 3.62 27.17
N ASN A 473 -2.59 2.55 27.22
CA ASN A 473 -1.42 2.44 28.10
C ASN A 473 -0.22 3.28 27.63
N LYS A 474 -0.09 3.56 26.33
CA LYS A 474 0.96 4.45 25.79
C LYS A 474 0.66 5.92 26.07
N THR A 475 -0.60 6.36 25.89
CA THR A 475 -0.96 7.79 26.03
C THR A 475 -0.77 8.34 27.45
N LEU A 476 -0.79 7.47 28.46
CA LEU A 476 -0.50 7.85 29.85
C LEU A 476 0.99 8.09 30.17
N LEU A 477 1.92 7.70 29.27
CA LEU A 477 3.36 7.87 29.45
C LEU A 477 3.92 9.16 28.81
N VAL A 478 3.11 9.90 28.03
CA VAL A 478 3.56 11.09 27.28
C VAL A 478 2.80 12.34 27.73
N GLN A 479 3.08 12.81 28.95
CA GLN A 479 2.79 14.19 29.39
C GLN A 479 3.90 14.74 30.29
N PRO A 480 4.30 16.02 30.14
CA PRO A 480 5.37 16.63 30.93
C PRO A 480 4.87 17.35 32.20
N GLY A 481 5.61 17.23 33.31
CA GLY A 481 5.68 18.30 34.32
C GLY A 481 4.90 18.13 35.65
N LYS A 482 5.58 17.55 36.65
CA LYS A 482 5.52 17.81 38.11
C LYS A 482 4.37 18.66 38.71
N VAL A 483 3.73 18.15 39.78
CA VAL A 483 3.66 18.80 41.12
C VAL A 483 3.62 17.71 42.22
N GLY A 484 4.29 17.99 43.36
CA GLY A 484 4.00 17.50 44.73
C GLY A 484 3.44 16.09 44.99
N GLY A 485 4.21 15.24 45.67
CA GLY A 485 3.72 13.96 46.20
C GLY A 485 3.46 13.97 47.72
N GLN A 486 2.75 12.95 48.22
CA GLN A 486 2.72 12.55 49.63
C GLN A 486 2.53 11.04 49.77
N TYR A 487 3.21 10.43 50.74
CA TYR A 487 2.99 9.04 51.15
C TYR A 487 1.74 8.95 52.03
N LEU A 488 0.89 7.92 51.86
CA LEU A 488 0.23 7.25 52.99
C LEU A 488 -0.34 5.86 52.66
N ARG A 489 -0.54 5.08 53.72
CA ARG A 489 -0.59 3.60 53.82
C ARG A 489 -1.81 2.91 53.18
N LYS A 490 -1.63 1.60 52.92
CA LYS A 490 -2.69 0.58 52.80
C LYS A 490 -3.63 0.57 54.02
N THR A 491 -4.91 0.28 53.78
CA THR A 491 -5.77 -0.50 54.69
C THR A 491 -6.66 -1.46 53.90
N GLY A 492 -6.60 -2.76 54.24
CA GLY A 492 -7.72 -3.69 54.03
C GLY A 492 -8.68 -3.63 55.24
N PRO A 493 -9.59 -4.62 55.47
CA PRO A 493 -9.51 -6.01 55.02
C PRO A 493 -10.84 -6.64 54.51
N SER A 494 -10.79 -7.95 54.21
CA SER A 494 -11.92 -8.92 54.17
C SER A 494 -13.07 -8.71 53.14
N GLY A 495 -13.54 -9.73 52.41
CA GLY A 495 -13.02 -11.08 52.22
C GLY A 495 -14.09 -12.11 51.85
N ALA A 496 -13.85 -12.90 50.79
CA ALA A 496 -14.40 -14.25 50.57
C ALA A 496 -13.67 -14.92 49.39
N LYS A 497 -13.54 -16.25 49.41
CA LYS A 497 -13.01 -17.04 48.27
C LYS A 497 -14.17 -17.76 47.58
N SER A 498 -14.26 -17.64 46.26
CA SER A 498 -15.06 -18.53 45.41
C SER A 498 -14.24 -18.97 44.19
N ARG A 499 -14.47 -20.20 43.72
CA ARG A 499 -13.67 -20.91 42.72
C ARG A 499 -14.52 -21.09 41.45
N PRO A 500 -13.98 -20.91 40.23
CA PRO A 500 -14.76 -21.08 39.01
C PRO A 500 -15.20 -22.55 38.84
N PRO A 501 -16.45 -22.82 38.41
CA PRO A 501 -16.96 -24.16 38.23
C PRO A 501 -16.55 -24.77 36.88
N SER A 502 -16.13 -26.04 36.91
CA SER A 502 -15.98 -26.88 35.71
C SER A 502 -17.30 -27.55 35.36
N ILE A 503 -17.75 -27.47 34.10
CA ILE A 503 -18.90 -28.24 33.59
C ILE A 503 -18.36 -29.33 32.67
N GLY A 504 -18.61 -30.60 33.02
CA GLY A 504 -18.18 -31.76 32.25
C GLY A 504 -19.30 -32.37 31.40
N SER A 505 -19.00 -32.72 30.15
CA SER A 505 -19.94 -33.40 29.25
C SER A 505 -20.32 -34.80 29.76
N LYS A 506 -21.60 -35.17 29.64
CA LYS A 506 -22.08 -36.54 29.80
C LYS A 506 -22.79 -37.00 28.52
N ILE A 507 -22.40 -38.18 28.03
CA ILE A 507 -22.96 -38.83 26.85
C ILE A 507 -24.08 -39.79 27.28
N PRO A 508 -25.22 -39.84 26.57
CA PRO A 508 -26.15 -40.96 26.62
C PRO A 508 -26.18 -41.73 25.29
N THR A 509 -25.70 -42.97 25.30
CA THR A 509 -25.97 -43.96 24.24
C THR A 509 -27.36 -44.57 24.38
N PRO A 510 -27.97 -45.01 23.27
CA PRO A 510 -28.63 -46.32 23.28
C PRO A 510 -28.21 -47.21 22.09
N ARG A 511 -28.12 -48.53 22.34
CA ARG A 511 -28.16 -49.58 21.30
C ARG A 511 -29.56 -50.20 21.28
N GLY A 512 -30.11 -50.46 20.10
CA GLY A 512 -31.44 -51.07 19.96
C GLY A 512 -31.78 -51.43 18.51
N ALA A 513 -31.27 -52.58 18.05
CA ALA A 513 -31.78 -53.31 16.88
C ALA A 513 -32.83 -54.35 17.34
N PRO A 514 -33.56 -55.10 16.48
CA PRO A 514 -33.42 -55.23 15.02
C PRO A 514 -34.74 -55.26 14.20
N ASN A 515 -34.65 -55.14 12.85
CA ASN A 515 -35.00 -56.24 11.92
C ASN A 515 -34.92 -55.93 10.41
N LYS A 516 -34.88 -57.04 9.66
CA LYS A 516 -35.21 -57.34 8.24
C LYS A 516 -36.34 -56.46 7.61
N SER A 517 -36.45 -56.26 6.28
CA SER A 517 -35.75 -56.85 5.11
C SER A 517 -35.92 -56.07 3.78
N THR A 518 -35.17 -56.49 2.74
CA THR A 518 -35.54 -56.51 1.30
C THR A 518 -35.89 -55.21 0.56
N GLY A 519 -35.06 -54.86 -0.44
CA GLY A 519 -35.50 -55.08 -1.83
C GLY A 519 -35.28 -53.96 -2.88
N LYS A 520 -34.91 -54.42 -4.09
CA LYS A 520 -34.99 -53.76 -5.41
C LYS A 520 -34.17 -52.49 -5.68
N THR A 521 -33.10 -52.72 -6.42
CA THR A 521 -32.64 -51.86 -7.54
C THR A 521 -33.77 -51.51 -8.52
N TYR A 522 -33.66 -50.35 -9.19
CA TYR A 522 -34.11 -50.18 -10.57
C TYR A 522 -33.26 -49.12 -11.28
N SER A 523 -33.15 -49.22 -12.61
CA SER A 523 -32.26 -48.38 -13.44
C SER A 523 -33.05 -47.43 -14.35
N LYS A 524 -32.35 -46.39 -14.85
CA LYS A 524 -32.84 -45.30 -15.72
C LYS A 524 -33.70 -44.27 -14.94
N ARG A 525 -33.71 -43.00 -15.33
CA ARG A 525 -33.27 -42.40 -16.62
C ARG A 525 -32.48 -41.13 -16.41
#